data_AF-A0A6V7PQZ3-F1
#
_entry.id   AF-A0A6V7PQZ3-F1
#
_cell.length_a   1.000
_cell.length_b   1.000
_cell.length_c   1.000
_cell.angle_alpha   90.00
_cell.angle_beta   90.00
_cell.angle_gamma   90.00
#
_symmetry.space_group_name_H-M   'P 1'
#
loop_
_entity.id
_entity.type
_entity.pdbx_description
1 polymer ?
#
loop_
_entity_poly.entity_id
_entity_poly.type
_entity_poly.pdbx_seq_one_letter_code
_entity_poly.pdbx_strand_id
1 'polypeptide(L)'
;MRRCVIVSSLLETMMFSSSDFQVTGEVKLKADEVKLNEKQIRLLDYRCASWLQGNFSREVLNHYSITISNFPFKGCLTLTFFVLHTFICSNFICFIGRESPSIAGIINPGSEGFQKLFFGQEEIAIPVHSSIEAACSAHPTADVFINLHHFGGHAAASSMSALKQPTIRVVAIIAEGVPESDAKQLIAYARANNKVIIGPATVGGIQAGAFKIGDTAGTLDNIIHCKLYRPGSIGFVSKSGGMSNELYNTIARVTDGIYEGIAIGGDVFPGSTLSDHVLRFNNIPQTNILMSSMSQNDGCSRELGGRDEYSLVEALKEGKVHKPVVAWVSGTCARLFKSEVQFGHAGAKSGGELESAQAKNQALREAGAVVPTSYEDLESAIKETFEKLIEEGKITPVSEVTPPQIPEDLNIAIKSGKVRAPTHIICTISDERGEEPSYAGVPMSTIVEEGYGVGDVLSLLWFKRSLPRYCTQFIEICIMLCADHGPCVSGAHNTIVTARAGKDLISSLVSGLLTIGPRFGGAIDDAARYFKDAYDRGLTPYEFVEGMKRRVSVCQGLDTGSRAETTETRECSFCRNMRTLIFLP
;
A
#
# COMPACT_ATOMS: atom_id res chain seq x y z
N MET A 1 -31.58 -34.46 -20.43
CA MET A 1 -30.10 -34.46 -20.39
C MET A 1 -29.48 -33.85 -21.66
N ARG A 2 -29.91 -32.65 -22.03
CA ARG A 2 -29.31 -31.67 -22.94
C ARG A 2 -29.92 -30.32 -22.53
N ARG A 3 -29.13 -29.25 -22.44
CA ARG A 3 -29.36 -27.96 -21.74
C ARG A 3 -28.91 -27.93 -20.27
N CYS A 4 -27.60 -27.92 -20.05
CA CYS A 4 -26.99 -27.48 -18.80
C CYS A 4 -25.47 -27.24 -18.98
N VAL A 5 -25.05 -26.42 -19.96
CA VAL A 5 -23.65 -25.91 -20.05
C VAL A 5 -23.63 -24.58 -20.82
N ILE A 6 -24.48 -23.60 -20.47
CA ILE A 6 -24.32 -22.19 -20.89
C ILE A 6 -24.92 -21.29 -19.79
N VAL A 7 -24.51 -21.45 -18.53
CA VAL A 7 -24.75 -20.49 -17.44
C VAL A 7 -23.63 -20.63 -16.39
N SER A 8 -22.37 -20.63 -16.83
CA SER A 8 -21.22 -20.64 -15.90
C SER A 8 -20.15 -19.59 -16.20
N SER A 9 -20.20 -18.91 -17.35
CA SER A 9 -19.24 -17.86 -17.71
C SER A 9 -19.80 -16.43 -17.68
N LEU A 10 -21.07 -16.27 -17.32
CA LEU A 10 -21.75 -14.96 -17.24
C LEU A 10 -21.94 -14.46 -15.79
N LEU A 11 -21.61 -15.29 -14.78
CA LEU A 11 -21.73 -14.97 -13.35
C LEU A 11 -20.40 -14.59 -12.69
N GLU A 12 -19.25 -14.80 -13.34
CA GLU A 12 -17.95 -14.39 -12.81
C GLU A 12 -17.56 -12.95 -13.19
N THR A 13 -18.22 -12.33 -14.17
CA THR A 13 -17.93 -10.95 -14.61
C THR A 13 -18.85 -9.89 -13.98
N MET A 14 -19.85 -10.29 -13.18
CA MET A 14 -20.79 -9.37 -12.51
C MET A 14 -20.46 -9.09 -11.03
N MET A 15 -19.33 -9.58 -10.51
CA MET A 15 -18.90 -9.35 -9.11
C MET A 15 -17.77 -8.32 -8.94
N PHE A 16 -17.44 -7.56 -9.97
CA PHE A 16 -16.56 -6.40 -9.87
C PHE A 16 -17.14 -5.24 -10.67
N SER A 17 -17.22 -4.07 -10.03
CA SER A 17 -17.69 -2.78 -10.57
C SER A 17 -19.20 -2.59 -10.74
N SER A 18 -19.82 -1.89 -9.79
CA SER A 18 -20.50 -0.60 -10.08
C SER A 18 -21.03 0.05 -8.80
N SER A 19 -20.32 1.07 -8.33
CA SER A 19 -20.95 2.26 -7.74
C SER A 19 -21.70 3.03 -8.84
N ASP A 20 -22.85 3.58 -8.49
CA ASP A 20 -23.67 4.53 -9.24
C ASP A 20 -24.39 4.05 -10.50
N PHE A 21 -25.65 3.60 -10.30
CA PHE A 21 -26.73 3.85 -11.26
C PHE A 21 -28.01 4.21 -10.49
N GLN A 22 -28.45 5.47 -10.62
CA GLN A 22 -29.81 5.88 -10.30
C GLN A 22 -30.74 5.32 -11.39
N VAL A 23 -31.68 4.45 -11.00
CA VAL A 23 -32.86 4.14 -11.81
C VAL A 23 -34.10 4.51 -11.01
N THR A 24 -34.79 5.52 -11.50
CA THR A 24 -36.14 5.93 -11.10
C THR A 24 -37.13 4.84 -11.52
N GLY A 25 -37.83 4.24 -10.55
CA GLY A 25 -38.89 3.27 -10.83
C GLY A 25 -39.51 2.70 -9.56
N GLU A 26 -40.69 3.19 -9.18
CA GLU A 26 -41.51 2.59 -8.12
C GLU A 26 -41.91 1.15 -8.51
N VAL A 27 -41.52 0.17 -7.68
CA VAL A 27 -42.15 -1.16 -7.68
C VAL A 27 -42.57 -1.48 -6.25
N LYS A 28 -43.88 -1.36 -5.98
CA LYS A 28 -44.54 -1.85 -4.77
C LYS A 28 -44.50 -3.39 -4.77
N LEU A 29 -43.84 -3.99 -3.79
CA LEU A 29 -44.04 -5.39 -3.44
C LEU A 29 -44.50 -5.52 -1.98
N LYS A 30 -45.63 -6.21 -1.83
CA LYS A 30 -46.35 -6.47 -0.58
C LYS A 30 -45.52 -7.37 0.34
N ALA A 31 -45.55 -7.03 1.63
CA ALA A 31 -45.08 -7.87 2.71
C ALA A 31 -45.99 -9.09 2.86
N ASP A 32 -45.40 -10.29 2.86
CA ASP A 32 -45.99 -11.48 3.46
C ASP A 32 -44.91 -12.28 4.21
N GLU A 33 -45.38 -12.89 5.29
CA GLU A 33 -44.69 -13.42 6.46
C GLU A 33 -43.57 -14.46 6.21
N VAL A 34 -42.43 -14.29 6.89
CA VAL A 34 -41.56 -15.40 7.29
C VAL A 34 -41.26 -15.28 8.79
N LYS A 35 -41.82 -16.22 9.57
CA LYS A 35 -41.61 -16.38 11.02
C LYS A 35 -40.22 -16.93 11.30
N LEU A 36 -39.40 -16.21 12.06
CA LEU A 36 -38.15 -16.69 12.63
C LEU A 36 -38.35 -17.06 14.12
N ASN A 37 -37.73 -18.16 14.53
CA ASN A 37 -37.98 -18.88 15.78
C ASN A 37 -37.17 -18.32 16.97
N GLU A 38 -37.75 -18.33 18.17
CA GLU A 38 -37.33 -17.67 19.44
C GLU A 38 -35.96 -18.07 20.05
N LYS A 39 -35.08 -18.78 19.33
CA LYS A 39 -33.72 -19.15 19.80
C LYS A 39 -32.57 -18.40 19.13
N GLN A 40 -32.84 -17.51 18.18
CA GLN A 40 -31.83 -16.62 17.56
C GLN A 40 -31.99 -15.14 17.95
N ILE A 41 -33.02 -14.79 18.73
CA ILE A 41 -33.28 -13.43 19.26
C ILE A 41 -32.74 -13.34 20.71
N ARG A 42 -31.47 -13.68 20.90
CA ARG A 42 -30.71 -13.40 22.13
C ARG A 42 -29.28 -13.05 21.74
N LEU A 43 -29.05 -11.80 21.34
CA LEU A 43 -27.74 -11.12 21.35
C LEU A 43 -27.81 -9.63 21.00
N LEU A 44 -28.96 -8.98 21.18
CA LEU A 44 -29.14 -7.54 21.02
C LEU A 44 -30.02 -7.01 22.16
N ASP A 45 -29.45 -6.90 23.35
CA ASP A 45 -29.66 -5.78 24.26
C ASP A 45 -28.84 -6.04 25.53
N TYR A 46 -27.94 -5.13 25.90
CA TYR A 46 -27.65 -4.83 27.31
C TYR A 46 -26.84 -3.52 27.36
N ARG A 47 -27.57 -2.41 27.27
CA ARG A 47 -27.21 -1.19 27.98
C ARG A 47 -27.45 -1.42 29.46
N CYS A 48 -26.41 -1.47 30.29
CA CYS A 48 -26.44 -1.12 31.72
C CYS A 48 -25.04 -1.31 32.33
N ALA A 49 -24.24 -0.24 32.38
CA ALA A 49 -23.14 -0.09 33.33
C ALA A 49 -22.80 1.40 33.55
N SER A 50 -23.83 2.19 33.87
CA SER A 50 -23.70 3.50 34.50
C SER A 50 -23.97 3.31 35.99
N TRP A 51 -23.01 2.72 36.71
CA TRP A 51 -22.89 2.80 38.17
C TRP A 51 -21.65 2.02 38.61
N LEU A 52 -20.56 2.74 38.88
CA LEU A 52 -19.46 2.45 39.83
C LEU A 52 -18.29 3.42 39.54
N GLN A 53 -18.57 4.72 39.70
CA GLN A 53 -17.54 5.67 40.11
C GLN A 53 -17.48 5.59 41.65
N GLY A 54 -16.32 5.25 42.20
CA GLY A 54 -16.10 5.30 43.65
C GLY A 54 -14.84 4.58 44.08
N ASN A 55 -13.81 5.37 44.37
CA ASN A 55 -12.65 5.02 45.20
C ASN A 55 -11.71 3.91 44.70
N PHE A 56 -10.70 4.28 43.92
CA PHE A 56 -9.41 3.60 43.98
C PHE A 56 -8.30 4.61 44.29
N SER A 57 -7.62 4.32 45.39
CA SER A 57 -6.73 5.17 46.17
C SER A 57 -5.33 5.33 45.56
N ARG A 58 -4.67 6.41 45.99
CA ARG A 58 -3.35 6.96 45.64
C ARG A 58 -2.14 6.02 45.73
N GLU A 59 -2.29 4.74 46.08
CA GLU A 59 -1.15 3.83 46.29
C GLU A 59 -0.66 3.12 45.02
N VAL A 60 -1.47 3.06 43.97
CA VAL A 60 -1.05 2.35 42.75
C VAL A 60 -0.02 3.16 41.95
N LEU A 61 -0.02 4.50 42.08
CA LEU A 61 0.86 5.46 41.36
C LEU A 61 2.38 5.16 41.48
N ASN A 62 2.83 4.53 42.55
CA ASN A 62 4.26 4.26 42.79
C ASN A 62 4.79 2.99 42.10
N HIS A 63 3.92 2.04 41.72
CA HIS A 63 4.35 0.87 40.94
C HIS A 63 4.36 1.10 39.42
N TYR A 64 3.68 2.13 38.91
CA TYR A 64 3.60 2.42 37.46
C TYR A 64 4.87 3.05 36.87
N SER A 65 5.65 3.82 37.64
CA SER A 65 6.85 4.50 37.10
C SER A 65 8.05 3.58 36.85
N ILE A 66 8.04 2.36 37.40
CA ILE A 66 9.22 1.47 37.40
C ILE A 66 9.29 0.59 36.14
N THR A 67 8.18 0.33 35.45
CA THR A 67 8.15 -0.66 34.36
C THR A 67 8.48 -0.09 32.97
N ILE A 68 8.29 1.21 32.74
CA ILE A 68 8.62 1.90 31.48
C ILE A 68 10.03 2.54 31.52
N SER A 69 10.65 2.65 32.70
CA SER A 69 11.86 3.45 32.94
C SER A 69 13.15 2.95 32.30
N ASN A 70 13.21 1.71 31.78
CA ASN A 70 14.47 1.06 31.42
C ASN A 70 14.59 0.57 29.96
N PHE A 71 13.82 1.10 28.99
CA PHE A 71 13.88 0.61 27.60
C PHE A 71 14.62 1.56 26.64
N PRO A 72 15.88 1.29 26.29
CA PRO A 72 16.54 1.90 25.13
C PRO A 72 16.32 1.05 23.87
N PHE A 73 15.97 1.65 22.72
CA PHE A 73 15.91 0.94 21.41
C PHE A 73 17.31 0.56 20.86
N LYS A 74 18.37 0.64 21.67
CA LYS A 74 19.74 0.32 21.23
C LYS A 74 19.87 -1.18 20.97
N GLY A 75 20.07 -1.54 19.71
CA GLY A 75 20.29 -2.93 19.29
C GLY A 75 19.01 -3.74 19.02
N CYS A 76 17.82 -3.12 19.06
CA CYS A 76 16.57 -3.82 18.78
C CYS A 76 16.51 -4.34 17.34
N LEU A 77 15.90 -5.52 17.20
CA LEU A 77 15.58 -6.20 15.94
C LEU A 77 14.05 -6.28 15.84
N THR A 78 13.53 -6.17 14.63
CA THR A 78 12.12 -5.90 14.39
C THR A 78 11.52 -6.94 13.47
N LEU A 79 10.33 -7.41 13.82
CA LEU A 79 9.45 -8.11 12.92
C LEU A 79 8.43 -7.12 12.39
N THR A 80 8.36 -6.98 11.07
CA THR A 80 7.41 -6.08 10.43
C THR A 80 6.30 -6.90 9.81
N PHE A 81 5.05 -6.58 10.17
CA PHE A 81 3.89 -7.22 9.60
C PHE A 81 3.35 -6.38 8.45
N PHE A 82 3.30 -6.99 7.25
CA PHE A 82 2.80 -6.45 5.99
C PHE A 82 3.57 -5.22 5.47
N VAL A 83 4.32 -5.33 4.36
CA VAL A 83 4.98 -4.16 3.77
C VAL A 83 4.58 -3.97 2.31
N LEU A 84 3.91 -2.85 2.04
CA LEU A 84 3.82 -2.27 0.70
C LEU A 84 5.21 -1.76 0.29
N HIS A 85 5.56 -1.99 -0.97
CA HIS A 85 6.88 -1.92 -1.62
C HIS A 85 7.81 -0.71 -1.36
N THR A 86 7.39 0.34 -0.65
CA THR A 86 8.06 1.65 -0.64
C THR A 86 8.93 1.92 0.60
N PHE A 87 8.82 1.13 1.69
CA PHE A 87 9.10 1.67 3.03
C PHE A 87 10.17 0.93 3.84
N ILE A 88 11.01 0.14 3.18
CA ILE A 88 11.99 -0.67 3.90
C ILE A 88 13.22 0.16 4.20
N CYS A 89 13.27 0.60 5.44
CA CYS A 89 14.33 1.38 6.08
C CYS A 89 15.68 0.67 6.21
N SER A 90 16.04 -0.28 5.35
CA SER A 90 17.41 -0.82 5.36
C SER A 90 18.44 0.23 4.91
N ASN A 91 18.03 1.28 4.18
CA ASN A 91 18.88 2.44 3.85
C ASN A 91 19.12 3.41 5.02
N PHE A 92 18.14 3.66 5.89
CA PHE A 92 18.34 4.51 7.08
C PHE A 92 19.39 3.94 8.04
N ILE A 93 19.55 2.62 8.02
CA ILE A 93 20.33 1.86 9.00
C ILE A 93 21.80 1.80 8.63
N CYS A 94 22.13 1.73 7.33
CA CYS A 94 23.49 2.02 6.85
C CYS A 94 23.92 3.45 7.19
N PHE A 95 22.98 4.40 7.16
CA PHE A 95 23.26 5.82 7.40
C PHE A 95 23.75 6.13 8.83
N ILE A 96 23.46 5.24 9.77
CA ILE A 96 23.75 5.38 11.20
C ILE A 96 25.01 4.59 11.62
N GLY A 97 25.55 3.75 10.73
CA GLY A 97 26.69 2.87 11.05
C GLY A 97 26.30 1.61 11.81
N ARG A 98 25.06 1.13 11.68
CA ARG A 98 24.69 -0.20 12.21
C ARG A 98 25.25 -1.29 11.32
N GLU A 99 25.75 -2.37 11.93
CA GLU A 99 26.29 -3.53 11.22
C GLU A 99 25.20 -4.45 10.66
N SER A 100 23.99 -4.41 11.24
CA SER A 100 22.87 -5.26 10.85
C SER A 100 21.61 -4.44 10.52
N PRO A 101 20.78 -4.92 9.57
CA PRO A 101 19.45 -4.35 9.36
C PRO A 101 18.61 -4.47 10.65
N SER A 102 17.65 -3.55 10.81
CA SER A 102 16.71 -3.59 11.95
C SER A 102 15.58 -4.58 11.69
N ILE A 103 15.26 -4.86 10.43
CA ILE A 103 14.19 -5.80 10.06
C ILE A 103 14.79 -7.20 10.02
N ALA A 104 14.31 -8.07 10.90
CA ALA A 104 14.69 -9.48 10.97
C ALA A 104 13.86 -10.34 10.00
N GLY A 105 12.58 -10.01 9.83
CA GLY A 105 11.66 -10.76 8.99
C GLY A 105 10.38 -9.98 8.71
N ILE A 106 9.72 -10.33 7.61
CA ILE A 106 8.46 -9.75 7.16
C ILE A 106 7.37 -10.79 7.31
N ILE A 107 6.19 -10.39 7.78
CA ILE A 107 5.06 -11.30 7.92
C ILE A 107 4.02 -10.93 6.88
N ASN A 108 3.70 -11.87 5.99
CA ASN A 108 2.70 -11.70 4.95
C ASN A 108 1.81 -12.96 4.89
N PRO A 109 0.57 -12.90 5.42
CA PRO A 109 -0.33 -14.05 5.42
C PRO A 109 -0.54 -14.61 4.01
N GLY A 110 -0.28 -15.92 3.85
CA GLY A 110 -0.46 -16.61 2.56
C GLY A 110 0.71 -16.49 1.58
N SER A 111 1.81 -15.85 1.96
CA SER A 111 3.04 -15.82 1.18
C SER A 111 4.23 -16.26 2.03
N GLU A 112 5.12 -17.05 1.42
CA GLU A 112 6.40 -17.46 2.00
C GLU A 112 7.50 -17.24 0.97
N GLY A 113 8.69 -16.86 1.42
CA GLY A 113 9.83 -16.62 0.53
C GLY A 113 10.79 -15.58 1.06
N PHE A 114 11.34 -14.77 0.16
CA PHE A 114 12.28 -13.70 0.50
C PHE A 114 11.91 -12.42 -0.24
N GLN A 115 12.06 -11.29 0.44
CA GLN A 115 11.96 -9.97 -0.15
C GLN A 115 13.36 -9.38 -0.31
N LYS A 116 13.70 -8.96 -1.53
CA LYS A 116 14.98 -8.29 -1.84
C LYS A 116 14.91 -6.82 -1.49
N LEU A 117 15.94 -6.33 -0.80
CA LEU A 117 16.02 -4.99 -0.24
C LEU A 117 17.44 -4.45 -0.30
N PHE A 118 17.60 -3.14 -0.20
CA PHE A 118 18.92 -2.51 -0.20
C PHE A 118 19.40 -2.22 1.22
N PHE A 119 20.62 -2.63 1.53
CA PHE A 119 21.39 -2.20 2.69
C PHE A 119 22.57 -1.37 2.20
N GLY A 120 22.34 -0.06 2.04
CA GLY A 120 23.32 0.85 1.47
C GLY A 120 23.43 0.63 -0.03
N GLN A 121 24.52 0.03 -0.50
CA GLN A 121 24.72 -0.31 -1.91
C GLN A 121 24.48 -1.79 -2.21
N GLU A 122 24.35 -2.63 -1.18
CA GLU A 122 24.23 -4.08 -1.33
C GLU A 122 22.77 -4.53 -1.29
N GLU A 123 22.43 -5.52 -2.12
CA GLU A 123 21.14 -6.19 -2.06
C GLU A 123 21.16 -7.30 -0.99
N ILE A 124 20.25 -7.22 -0.03
CA ILE A 124 20.01 -8.22 1.01
C ILE A 124 18.64 -8.87 0.81
N ALA A 125 18.50 -10.12 1.26
CA ALA A 125 17.24 -10.86 1.22
C ALA A 125 16.69 -11.04 2.64
N ILE A 126 15.50 -10.52 2.90
CA ILE A 126 14.80 -10.66 4.19
C ILE A 126 13.71 -11.73 4.07
N PRO A 127 13.63 -12.70 5.00
CA PRO A 127 12.65 -13.76 4.95
C PRO A 127 11.22 -13.24 5.14
N VAL A 128 10.30 -13.81 4.37
CA VAL A 128 8.85 -13.58 4.46
C VAL A 128 8.18 -14.82 5.04
N HIS A 129 7.47 -14.62 6.15
CA HIS A 129 6.79 -15.67 6.92
C HIS A 129 5.28 -15.55 6.78
N SER A 130 4.60 -16.70 6.77
CA SER A 130 3.15 -16.79 6.64
C SER A 130 2.39 -16.48 7.95
N SER A 131 3.02 -16.62 9.12
CA SER A 131 2.41 -16.37 10.43
C SER A 131 3.33 -15.64 11.41
N ILE A 132 2.72 -15.03 12.44
CA ILE A 132 3.44 -14.29 13.49
C ILE A 132 4.25 -15.27 14.36
N GLU A 133 3.67 -16.43 14.68
CA GLU A 133 4.30 -17.48 15.45
C GLU A 133 5.54 -18.04 14.76
N ALA A 134 5.46 -18.29 13.45
CA ALA A 134 6.59 -18.78 12.65
C ALA A 134 7.72 -17.74 12.62
N ALA A 135 7.39 -16.47 12.41
CA ALA A 135 8.37 -15.38 12.40
C ALA A 135 9.06 -15.20 13.77
N CYS A 136 8.30 -15.24 14.87
CA CYS A 136 8.86 -15.12 16.22
C CYS A 136 9.74 -16.34 16.58
N SER A 137 9.39 -17.53 16.08
CA SER A 137 10.18 -18.75 16.29
C SER A 137 11.48 -18.73 15.48
N ALA A 138 11.44 -18.23 14.25
CA ALA A 138 12.61 -18.09 13.39
C ALA A 138 13.57 -16.96 13.84
N HIS A 139 13.02 -15.90 14.45
CA HIS A 139 13.77 -14.71 14.87
C HIS A 139 13.56 -14.41 16.36
N PRO A 140 14.17 -15.20 17.26
CA PRO A 140 13.95 -15.07 18.70
C PRO A 140 14.52 -13.76 19.30
N THR A 141 15.41 -13.08 18.57
CA THR A 141 16.02 -11.81 18.98
C THR A 141 15.15 -10.60 18.66
N ALA A 142 14.06 -10.77 17.90
CA ALA A 142 13.20 -9.66 17.54
C ALA A 142 12.24 -9.32 18.68
N ASP A 143 12.28 -8.07 19.13
CA ASP A 143 11.55 -7.57 20.30
C ASP A 143 10.53 -6.48 19.96
N VAL A 144 10.56 -5.95 18.72
CA VAL A 144 9.63 -4.94 18.22
C VAL A 144 8.77 -5.56 17.11
N PHE A 145 7.46 -5.33 17.17
CA PHE A 145 6.50 -5.68 16.12
C PHE A 145 5.87 -4.41 15.56
N ILE A 146 6.03 -4.17 14.25
CA ILE A 146 5.42 -3.03 13.56
C ILE A 146 4.23 -3.54 12.76
N ASN A 147 3.03 -3.04 13.08
CA ASN A 147 1.79 -3.44 12.47
C ASN A 147 1.29 -2.41 11.45
N LEU A 148 1.41 -2.75 10.17
CA LEU A 148 0.98 -1.93 9.03
C LEU A 148 -0.36 -2.40 8.44
N HIS A 149 -1.16 -3.15 9.19
CA HIS A 149 -2.53 -3.44 8.77
C HIS A 149 -3.35 -2.16 8.64
N HIS A 150 -4.03 -2.00 7.50
CA HIS A 150 -4.80 -0.79 7.20
C HIS A 150 -6.17 -0.77 7.90
N PHE A 151 -6.75 -1.94 8.16
CA PHE A 151 -8.09 -2.05 8.74
C PHE A 151 -8.02 -2.23 10.26
N GLY A 152 -8.60 -1.30 11.02
CA GLY A 152 -8.51 -1.25 12.49
C GLY A 152 -8.83 -2.56 13.20
N GLY A 153 -9.89 -3.28 12.79
CA GLY A 153 -10.25 -4.58 13.39
C GLY A 153 -9.21 -5.69 13.16
N HIS A 154 -8.60 -5.73 11.97
CA HIS A 154 -7.54 -6.70 11.65
C HIS A 154 -6.23 -6.31 12.34
N ALA A 155 -5.94 -5.00 12.43
CA ALA A 155 -4.82 -4.48 13.18
C ALA A 155 -4.92 -4.85 14.67
N ALA A 156 -6.12 -4.79 15.26
CA ALA A 156 -6.31 -5.21 16.65
C ALA A 156 -6.06 -6.71 16.85
N ALA A 157 -6.62 -7.57 16.00
CA ALA A 157 -6.46 -9.02 16.10
C ALA A 157 -5.00 -9.48 15.93
N SER A 158 -4.30 -8.92 14.93
CA SER A 158 -2.87 -9.18 14.69
C SER A 158 -1.99 -8.65 15.82
N SER A 159 -2.28 -7.44 16.33
CA SER A 159 -1.56 -6.86 17.48
C SER A 159 -1.73 -7.71 18.74
N MET A 160 -2.95 -8.20 19.02
CA MET A 160 -3.20 -9.10 20.15
C MET A 160 -2.41 -10.41 20.01
N SER A 161 -2.32 -10.95 18.79
CA SER A 161 -1.55 -12.16 18.50
C SER A 161 -0.05 -11.94 18.69
N ALA A 162 0.48 -10.79 18.26
CA ALA A 162 1.86 -10.39 18.51
C ALA A 162 2.14 -10.15 20.01
N LEU A 163 1.23 -9.50 20.73
CA LEU A 163 1.35 -9.28 22.17
C LEU A 163 1.37 -10.59 22.96
N LYS A 164 0.78 -11.68 22.46
CA LYS A 164 0.86 -13.00 23.10
C LYS A 164 2.23 -13.66 22.95
N GLN A 165 3.05 -13.24 21.99
CA GLN A 165 4.37 -13.84 21.76
C GLN A 165 5.38 -13.35 22.81
N PRO A 166 6.12 -14.24 23.50
CA PRO A 166 6.98 -13.85 24.61
C PRO A 166 8.17 -12.99 24.20
N THR A 167 8.63 -13.09 22.95
CA THR A 167 9.77 -12.33 22.41
C THR A 167 9.44 -10.85 22.18
N ILE A 168 8.19 -10.55 21.80
CA ILE A 168 7.75 -9.20 21.45
C ILE A 168 7.47 -8.38 22.72
N ARG A 169 8.13 -7.22 22.84
CA ARG A 169 7.97 -6.28 23.96
C ARG A 169 7.26 -4.99 23.54
N VAL A 170 7.49 -4.54 22.31
CA VAL A 170 6.91 -3.30 21.77
C VAL A 170 6.07 -3.63 20.55
N VAL A 171 4.84 -3.13 20.52
CA VAL A 171 3.93 -3.23 19.38
C VAL A 171 3.57 -1.83 18.89
N ALA A 172 3.97 -1.47 17.68
CA ALA A 172 3.57 -0.23 17.03
C ALA A 172 2.36 -0.48 16.13
N ILE A 173 1.24 0.18 16.40
CA ILE A 173 -0.01 0.02 15.66
C ILE A 173 -0.23 1.26 14.79
N ILE A 174 0.02 1.14 13.49
CA ILE A 174 -0.05 2.28 12.57
C ILE A 174 -1.49 2.59 12.15
N ALA A 175 -2.35 1.57 12.12
CA ALA A 175 -3.75 1.66 11.70
C ALA A 175 -4.52 2.78 12.41
N GLU A 176 -5.21 3.61 11.64
CA GLU A 176 -6.20 4.56 12.15
C GLU A 176 -7.59 3.90 12.24
N GLY A 177 -8.42 4.36 13.19
CA GLY A 177 -9.80 3.86 13.33
C GLY A 177 -9.90 2.48 13.95
N VAL A 178 -9.00 2.13 14.88
CA VAL A 178 -9.15 0.92 15.70
C VAL A 178 -10.35 1.13 16.66
N PRO A 179 -11.32 0.20 16.73
CA PRO A 179 -12.44 0.34 17.65
C PRO A 179 -11.98 0.53 19.10
N GLU A 180 -12.55 1.51 19.82
CA GLU A 180 -12.13 1.84 21.19
C GLU A 180 -12.18 0.65 22.15
N SER A 181 -13.15 -0.25 21.97
CA SER A 181 -13.26 -1.49 22.75
C SER A 181 -12.02 -2.37 22.57
N ASP A 182 -11.56 -2.53 21.33
CA ASP A 182 -10.41 -3.37 21.02
C ASP A 182 -9.11 -2.71 21.51
N ALA A 183 -8.98 -1.39 21.34
CA ALA A 183 -7.87 -0.63 21.91
C ALA A 183 -7.77 -0.81 23.43
N LYS A 184 -8.89 -0.73 24.16
CA LYS A 184 -8.93 -0.97 25.62
C LYS A 184 -8.49 -2.38 25.99
N GLN A 185 -8.90 -3.40 25.23
CA GLN A 185 -8.48 -4.79 25.47
C GLN A 185 -6.98 -4.96 25.23
N LEU A 186 -6.44 -4.38 24.15
CA LEU A 186 -5.01 -4.38 23.86
C LEU A 186 -4.21 -3.70 24.98
N ILE A 187 -4.65 -2.53 25.43
CA ILE A 187 -4.02 -1.78 26.53
C ILE A 187 -4.02 -2.60 27.82
N ALA A 188 -5.16 -3.19 28.18
CA ALA A 188 -5.29 -4.00 29.39
C ALA A 188 -4.34 -5.21 29.35
N TYR A 189 -4.26 -5.89 28.20
CA TYR A 189 -3.37 -7.03 28.01
C TYR A 189 -1.89 -6.62 28.06
N ALA A 190 -1.52 -5.54 27.36
CA ALA A 190 -0.14 -5.05 27.35
C ALA A 190 0.32 -4.64 28.75
N ARG A 191 -0.52 -3.95 29.52
CA ARG A 191 -0.22 -3.58 30.91
C ARG A 191 -0.05 -4.79 31.82
N ALA A 192 -0.93 -5.78 31.70
CA ALA A 192 -0.84 -7.01 32.50
C ALA A 192 0.42 -7.83 32.21
N ASN A 193 0.99 -7.71 31.02
CA ASN A 193 2.15 -8.47 30.56
C ASN A 193 3.42 -7.63 30.43
N ASN A 194 3.43 -6.40 30.97
CA ASN A 194 4.56 -5.48 30.89
C ASN A 194 5.10 -5.26 29.45
N LYS A 195 4.18 -4.99 28.52
CA LYS A 195 4.47 -4.67 27.11
C LYS A 195 4.06 -3.24 26.80
N VAL A 196 4.69 -2.67 25.77
CA VAL A 196 4.44 -1.30 25.33
C VAL A 196 3.71 -1.32 23.98
N ILE A 197 2.67 -0.49 23.87
CA ILE A 197 1.97 -0.23 22.61
C ILE A 197 2.21 1.23 22.22
N ILE A 198 2.69 1.48 21.01
CA ILE A 198 2.79 2.83 20.42
C ILE A 198 1.69 2.93 19.35
N GLY A 199 0.79 3.90 19.48
CA GLY A 199 -0.47 3.95 18.70
C GLY A 199 -1.67 3.40 19.49
N PRO A 200 -2.82 3.12 18.86
CA PRO A 200 -3.08 3.15 17.42
C PRO A 200 -3.08 4.56 16.81
N ALA A 201 -3.28 4.65 15.48
CA ALA A 201 -3.31 5.91 14.74
C ALA A 201 -2.03 6.74 14.89
N THR A 202 -0.87 6.12 14.65
CA THR A 202 0.44 6.76 14.77
C THR A 202 1.35 6.46 13.59
N VAL A 203 2.28 7.36 13.30
CA VAL A 203 3.44 7.06 12.43
C VAL A 203 4.51 6.22 13.15
N GLY A 204 4.45 6.17 14.48
CA GLY A 204 5.37 5.44 15.35
C GLY A 204 6.30 6.37 16.12
N GLY A 205 7.59 6.31 15.80
CA GLY A 205 8.64 7.02 16.52
C GLY A 205 10.03 6.71 15.98
N ILE A 206 11.00 7.49 16.41
CA ILE A 206 12.39 7.41 15.99
C ILE A 206 13.31 7.65 17.17
N GLN A 207 14.24 6.73 17.41
CA GLN A 207 15.42 6.96 18.22
C GLN A 207 16.58 7.29 17.28
N ALA A 208 17.01 8.55 17.30
CA ALA A 208 18.01 9.05 16.38
C ALA A 208 19.33 8.30 16.56
N GLY A 209 19.93 7.88 15.45
CA GLY A 209 21.13 7.04 15.47
C GLY A 209 20.92 5.62 16.02
N ALA A 210 19.68 5.12 16.14
CA ALA A 210 19.44 3.75 16.58
C ALA A 210 18.34 3.02 15.80
N PHE A 211 17.11 3.52 15.82
CA PHE A 211 15.95 2.79 15.31
C PHE A 211 14.85 3.73 14.88
N LYS A 212 14.12 3.38 13.81
CA LYS A 212 12.97 4.11 13.29
C LYS A 212 11.82 3.13 13.09
N ILE A 213 10.63 3.52 13.54
CA ILE A 213 9.39 2.77 13.34
C ILE A 213 8.74 3.25 12.03
N GLY A 214 8.56 2.32 11.09
CA GLY A 214 7.80 2.53 9.86
C GLY A 214 8.23 3.80 9.12
N ASP A 215 7.27 4.69 8.89
CA ASP A 215 7.43 5.88 8.05
C ASP A 215 7.84 7.14 8.82
N THR A 216 8.18 7.01 10.10
CA THR A 216 8.52 8.16 10.95
C THR A 216 9.66 9.00 10.34
N ALA A 217 9.48 10.31 10.22
CA ALA A 217 10.43 11.22 9.57
C ALA A 217 10.63 11.04 8.05
N GLY A 218 9.80 10.25 7.37
CA GLY A 218 9.70 10.27 5.91
C GLY A 218 10.96 9.82 5.16
N THR A 219 11.31 10.58 4.11
CA THR A 219 12.41 10.30 3.18
C THR A 219 13.79 10.46 3.81
N LEU A 220 14.80 9.88 3.18
CA LEU A 220 16.20 9.99 3.63
C LEU A 220 16.68 11.45 3.65
N ASP A 221 16.26 12.28 2.69
CA ASP A 221 16.62 13.70 2.67
C ASP A 221 16.14 14.42 3.92
N ASN A 222 14.89 14.16 4.34
CA ASN A 222 14.34 14.76 5.55
C ASN A 222 15.08 14.29 6.81
N ILE A 223 15.46 13.02 6.87
CA ILE A 223 16.32 12.46 7.93
C ILE A 223 17.65 13.21 8.03
N ILE A 224 18.29 13.52 6.89
CA ILE A 224 19.56 14.26 6.84
C ILE A 224 19.35 15.69 7.31
N HIS A 225 18.35 16.38 6.75
CA HIS A 225 18.02 17.75 7.09
C HIS A 225 17.69 17.93 8.58
N CYS A 226 16.98 16.97 9.17
CA CYS A 226 16.62 16.97 10.59
C CYS A 226 17.71 16.36 11.49
N LYS A 227 18.89 16.01 10.95
CA LYS A 227 20.04 15.44 11.68
C LYS A 227 19.71 14.16 12.49
N LEU A 228 18.75 13.35 12.01
CA LEU A 228 18.19 12.19 12.74
C LEU A 228 19.09 10.94 12.72
N TYR A 229 20.21 11.02 12.02
CA TYR A 229 21.21 9.96 11.92
C TYR A 229 22.14 9.89 13.13
N ARG A 230 22.12 10.90 14.02
CA ARG A 230 22.87 10.92 15.27
C ARG A 230 21.97 11.32 16.44
N PRO A 231 22.20 10.81 17.65
CA PRO A 231 21.45 11.24 18.82
C PRO A 231 21.81 12.69 19.20
N GLY A 232 20.80 13.50 19.50
CA GLY A 232 20.96 14.77 20.23
C GLY A 232 20.56 14.64 21.70
N SER A 233 20.13 15.74 22.33
CA SER A 233 19.83 15.78 23.77
C SER A 233 18.33 15.90 24.11
N ILE A 234 17.43 15.87 23.11
CA ILE A 234 16.00 16.16 23.32
C ILE A 234 15.15 14.90 23.25
N GLY A 235 14.35 14.64 24.29
CA GLY A 235 13.30 13.64 24.29
C GLY A 235 11.97 14.27 23.87
N PHE A 236 11.44 13.88 22.72
CA PHE A 236 10.23 14.45 22.12
C PHE A 236 9.05 13.47 22.18
N VAL A 237 7.89 13.95 22.60
CA VAL A 237 6.64 13.19 22.51
C VAL A 237 5.52 14.04 21.93
N SER A 238 4.71 13.46 21.06
CA SER A 238 3.53 14.09 20.47
C SER A 238 2.38 13.12 20.26
N LYS A 239 1.17 13.64 20.04
CA LYS A 239 0.02 12.85 19.57
C LYS A 239 0.02 12.73 18.05
N SER A 240 0.31 13.81 17.32
CA SER A 240 0.28 13.83 15.85
C SER A 240 1.58 13.36 15.22
N GLY A 241 1.48 12.38 14.32
CA GLY A 241 2.64 11.95 13.52
C GLY A 241 3.13 13.02 12.53
N GLY A 242 2.22 13.79 11.92
CA GLY A 242 2.58 14.85 10.98
C GLY A 242 3.36 15.99 11.64
N MET A 243 2.87 16.49 12.78
CA MET A 243 3.58 17.54 13.54
C MET A 243 4.89 17.06 14.13
N SER A 244 5.00 15.76 14.44
CA SER A 244 6.26 15.20 14.91
C SER A 244 7.39 15.48 13.92
N ASN A 245 7.12 15.37 12.61
CA ASN A 245 8.14 15.62 11.60
C ASN A 245 8.52 17.11 11.47
N GLU A 246 7.54 18.02 11.54
CA GLU A 246 7.83 19.46 11.55
C GLU A 246 8.67 19.85 12.77
N LEU A 247 8.36 19.27 13.92
CA LEU A 247 9.08 19.56 15.16
C LEU A 247 10.47 18.93 15.18
N TYR A 248 10.69 17.80 14.51
CA TYR A 248 12.05 17.30 14.26
C TYR A 248 12.88 18.33 13.49
N ASN A 249 12.30 18.97 12.48
CA ASN A 249 12.96 20.04 11.71
C ASN A 249 13.21 21.30 12.57
N THR A 250 12.22 21.79 13.32
CA THR A 250 12.41 22.94 14.23
C THR A 250 13.51 22.65 15.26
N ILE A 251 13.44 21.50 15.94
CA ILE A 251 14.40 21.09 16.97
C ILE A 251 15.81 21.00 16.38
N ALA A 252 15.97 20.41 15.19
CA ALA A 252 17.27 20.27 14.52
C ALA A 252 17.92 21.62 14.15
N ARG A 253 17.12 22.69 13.98
CA ARG A 253 17.61 24.04 13.67
C ARG A 253 18.10 24.77 14.91
N VAL A 254 17.40 24.63 16.03
CA VAL A 254 17.68 25.44 17.24
C VAL A 254 18.48 24.73 18.33
N THR A 255 18.67 23.42 18.23
CA THR A 255 19.36 22.61 19.25
C THR A 255 20.34 21.61 18.63
N ASP A 256 20.92 20.74 19.45
CA ASP A 256 21.76 19.63 18.99
C ASP A 256 20.98 18.46 18.38
N GLY A 257 19.65 18.49 18.37
CA GLY A 257 18.78 17.50 17.73
C GLY A 257 18.02 16.61 18.72
N ILE A 258 17.18 15.72 18.19
CA ILE A 258 16.42 14.77 19.02
C ILE A 258 17.30 13.57 19.41
N TYR A 259 17.14 13.10 20.64
CA TYR A 259 17.61 11.77 21.06
C TYR A 259 16.57 10.72 20.64
N GLU A 260 15.32 10.96 20.99
CA GLU A 260 14.20 10.07 20.70
C GLU A 260 12.91 10.88 20.57
N GLY A 261 12.11 10.57 19.54
CA GLY A 261 10.84 11.18 19.25
C GLY A 261 9.74 10.13 19.10
N ILE A 262 8.68 10.19 19.89
CA ILE A 262 7.55 9.26 19.81
C ILE A 262 6.25 10.00 19.49
N ALA A 263 5.50 9.49 18.52
CA ALA A 263 4.10 9.85 18.31
C ALA A 263 3.21 8.78 18.98
N ILE A 264 2.44 9.14 20.00
CA ILE A 264 1.58 8.19 20.73
C ILE A 264 0.30 7.83 19.96
N GLY A 265 -0.09 8.67 19.00
CA GLY A 265 -1.28 8.51 18.18
C GLY A 265 -2.45 9.38 18.60
N GLY A 266 -3.40 9.57 17.68
CA GLY A 266 -4.55 10.48 17.83
C GLY A 266 -5.86 9.85 18.30
N ASP A 267 -5.87 8.54 18.57
CA ASP A 267 -7.04 7.83 19.10
C ASP A 267 -7.34 8.23 20.55
N VAL A 268 -8.61 8.05 20.97
CA VAL A 268 -9.08 8.41 22.33
C VAL A 268 -8.31 7.66 23.42
N PHE A 269 -7.96 6.40 23.16
CA PHE A 269 -7.26 5.52 24.10
C PHE A 269 -5.95 5.06 23.46
N PRO A 270 -4.87 5.86 23.58
CA PRO A 270 -3.57 5.45 23.11
C PRO A 270 -3.01 4.31 23.97
N GLY A 271 -2.25 3.42 23.33
CA GLY A 271 -1.54 2.30 23.94
C GLY A 271 -0.58 2.72 25.06
N SER A 272 0.10 3.84 24.82
CA SER A 272 1.01 4.52 25.73
C SER A 272 0.67 6.00 25.77
N THR A 273 0.71 6.62 26.95
CA THR A 273 0.35 8.02 27.15
C THR A 273 1.57 8.94 27.08
N LEU A 274 1.34 10.25 27.06
CA LEU A 274 2.43 11.24 27.07
C LEU A 274 3.27 11.16 28.33
N SER A 275 2.61 11.03 29.49
CA SER A 275 3.29 10.88 30.78
C SER A 275 4.21 9.67 30.82
N ASP A 276 3.82 8.56 30.16
CA ASP A 276 4.62 7.35 30.12
C ASP A 276 5.98 7.59 29.46
N HIS A 277 5.97 8.31 28.32
CA HIS A 277 7.20 8.65 27.60
C HIS A 277 7.98 9.77 28.27
N VAL A 278 7.32 10.79 28.83
CA VAL A 278 8.01 11.85 29.58
C VAL A 278 8.74 11.27 30.80
N LEU A 279 8.11 10.38 31.55
CA LEU A 279 8.75 9.70 32.69
C LEU A 279 9.93 8.84 32.23
N ARG A 280 9.79 8.14 31.10
CA ARG A 280 10.89 7.39 30.48
C ARG A 280 12.07 8.28 30.12
N PHE A 281 11.82 9.38 29.40
CA PHE A 281 12.85 10.36 29.05
C PHE A 281 13.46 11.05 30.27
N ASN A 282 12.70 11.21 31.37
CA ASN A 282 13.26 11.71 32.62
C ASN A 282 14.31 10.76 33.19
N ASN A 283 14.14 9.45 33.00
CA ASN A 283 15.07 8.42 33.50
C ASN A 283 16.27 8.16 32.57
N ILE A 284 16.20 8.54 31.29
CA ILE A 284 17.30 8.38 30.32
C ILE A 284 18.35 9.48 30.54
N PRO A 285 19.61 9.18 30.89
CA PRO A 285 20.61 10.23 31.18
C PRO A 285 20.96 11.13 29.99
N GLN A 286 20.78 10.64 28.75
CA GLN A 286 21.12 11.33 27.51
C GLN A 286 20.08 12.38 27.07
N THR A 287 18.86 12.31 27.59
CA THR A 287 17.80 13.28 27.29
C THR A 287 17.82 14.37 28.35
N ASN A 288 18.18 15.59 27.98
CA ASN A 288 18.38 16.69 28.92
C ASN A 288 17.19 17.66 28.91
N ILE A 289 16.47 17.74 27.79
CA ILE A 289 15.23 18.51 27.65
C ILE A 289 14.12 17.54 27.24
N LEU A 290 12.97 17.70 27.89
CA LEU A 290 11.76 16.95 27.55
C LEU A 290 10.83 17.90 26.80
N MET A 291 10.52 17.55 25.57
CA MET A 291 9.58 18.31 24.75
C MET A 291 8.30 17.51 24.59
N SER A 292 7.19 18.08 25.06
CA SER A 292 5.85 17.52 24.86
C SER A 292 5.07 18.47 23.97
N SER A 293 5.04 18.17 22.67
CA SER A 293 4.24 18.97 21.73
C SER A 293 2.94 18.29 21.43
N MET A 294 1.85 19.01 21.67
CA MET A 294 0.49 18.52 21.55
C MET A 294 -0.18 19.32 20.45
N SER A 295 0.29 19.05 19.23
CA SER A 295 -0.13 19.71 18.02
C SER A 295 -0.59 18.69 17.01
N GLN A 296 -1.69 18.97 16.31
CA GLN A 296 -2.08 18.28 15.08
C GLN A 296 -1.94 19.22 13.88
N ASN A 297 -1.38 18.66 12.80
CA ASN A 297 -1.12 19.31 11.53
C ASN A 297 -2.45 19.37 10.78
N ASP A 298 -3.13 20.49 10.92
CA ASP A 298 -4.13 21.04 10.00
C ASP A 298 -4.63 22.31 10.68
N GLY A 299 -4.60 23.44 9.97
CA GLY A 299 -4.83 24.80 10.49
C GLY A 299 -6.19 25.09 11.13
N CYS A 300 -6.92 24.06 11.60
CA CYS A 300 -8.16 24.16 12.35
C CYS A 300 -8.49 22.91 13.23
N SER A 301 -7.55 22.01 13.56
CA SER A 301 -7.90 20.76 14.26
C SER A 301 -7.65 20.80 15.78
N ARG A 302 -8.67 20.49 16.57
CA ARG A 302 -8.68 20.55 18.05
C ARG A 302 -8.28 19.20 18.68
N GLU A 303 -7.26 19.15 19.52
CA GLU A 303 -7.07 18.08 20.53
C GLU A 303 -7.89 18.34 21.81
N LEU A 304 -8.96 19.14 21.74
CA LEU A 304 -9.76 19.41 22.93
C LEU A 304 -10.54 18.15 23.27
N GLY A 305 -10.15 17.50 24.37
CA GLY A 305 -10.73 16.25 24.85
C GLY A 305 -9.68 15.42 25.57
N GLY A 306 -10.05 14.81 26.70
CA GLY A 306 -9.15 13.98 27.51
C GLY A 306 -8.35 14.73 28.57
N ARG A 307 -7.82 13.96 29.53
CA ARG A 307 -7.07 14.44 30.71
C ARG A 307 -5.60 14.00 30.72
N ASP A 308 -5.07 13.50 29.61
CA ASP A 308 -3.72 12.94 29.55
C ASP A 308 -2.64 13.96 29.95
N GLU A 309 -2.87 15.24 29.64
CA GLU A 309 -1.95 16.35 29.94
C GLU A 309 -1.93 16.67 31.43
N TYR A 310 -3.07 16.48 32.11
CA TYR A 310 -3.13 16.66 33.55
C TYR A 310 -2.29 15.63 34.29
N SER A 311 -2.12 14.42 33.74
CA SER A 311 -1.20 13.44 34.30
C SER A 311 0.26 13.92 34.25
N LEU A 312 0.64 14.68 33.22
CA LEU A 312 1.95 15.35 33.16
C LEU A 312 2.06 16.50 34.17
N VAL A 313 1.00 17.31 34.31
CA VAL A 313 0.90 18.38 35.33
C VAL A 313 1.06 17.81 36.74
N GLU A 314 0.39 16.68 37.03
CA GLU A 314 0.49 15.97 38.29
C GLU A 314 1.92 15.43 38.51
N ALA A 315 2.53 14.81 37.49
CA ALA A 315 3.91 14.32 37.58
C ALA A 315 4.94 15.44 37.83
N LEU A 316 4.73 16.63 37.26
CA LEU A 316 5.54 17.82 37.52
C LEU A 316 5.35 18.34 38.95
N LYS A 317 4.10 18.44 39.42
CA LYS A 317 3.77 18.90 40.79
C LYS A 317 4.26 17.93 41.88
N GLU A 318 4.21 16.63 41.61
CA GLU A 318 4.75 15.59 42.50
C GLU A 318 6.29 15.55 42.49
N GLY A 319 6.93 16.31 41.61
CA GLY A 319 8.38 16.33 41.48
C GLY A 319 8.94 15.01 40.94
N LYS A 320 8.18 14.23 40.17
CA LYS A 320 8.68 13.01 39.50
C LYS A 320 9.51 13.34 38.26
N VAL A 321 9.30 14.52 37.68
CA VAL A 321 10.03 15.04 36.54
C VAL A 321 10.91 16.20 37.00
N HIS A 322 12.22 16.04 36.88
CA HIS A 322 13.20 17.03 37.34
C HIS A 322 13.87 17.79 36.19
N LYS A 323 13.72 17.27 34.96
CA LYS A 323 14.28 17.87 33.76
C LYS A 323 13.36 18.96 33.23
N PRO A 324 13.91 20.00 32.56
CA PRO A 324 13.08 21.05 31.97
C PRO A 324 12.14 20.46 30.91
N VAL A 325 10.85 20.77 31.07
CA VAL A 325 9.80 20.37 30.13
C VAL A 325 9.36 21.60 29.32
N VAL A 326 9.52 21.53 28.01
CA VAL A 326 8.92 22.51 27.07
C VAL A 326 7.64 21.88 26.52
N ALA A 327 6.50 22.55 26.73
CA ALA A 327 5.21 22.00 26.32
C ALA A 327 4.32 23.03 25.63
N TRP A 328 3.58 22.58 24.62
CA TRP A 328 2.60 23.40 23.93
C TRP A 328 1.39 22.57 23.55
N VAL A 329 0.19 23.05 23.92
CA VAL A 329 -1.09 22.47 23.51
C VAL A 329 -1.76 23.37 22.47
N SER A 330 -1.91 22.82 21.26
CA SER A 330 -2.57 23.45 20.12
C SER A 330 -4.10 23.48 20.27
N GLY A 331 -4.79 24.20 19.38
CA GLY A 331 -6.27 24.31 19.41
C GLY A 331 -6.80 25.49 20.22
N THR A 332 -6.02 26.55 20.44
CA THR A 332 -6.45 27.77 21.15
C THR A 332 -7.58 28.53 20.43
N CYS A 333 -7.70 28.39 19.10
CA CYS A 333 -8.80 28.94 18.30
C CYS A 333 -10.17 28.39 18.69
N ALA A 334 -10.21 27.33 19.48
CA ALA A 334 -11.40 26.65 19.92
C ALA A 334 -12.45 27.54 20.63
N ARG A 335 -12.02 28.57 21.34
CA ARG A 335 -12.96 29.46 22.01
C ARG A 335 -13.68 30.41 21.04
N LEU A 336 -13.21 30.53 19.80
CA LEU A 336 -13.76 31.44 18.81
C LEU A 336 -14.95 30.84 18.04
N PHE A 337 -15.13 29.51 18.06
CA PHE A 337 -16.25 28.87 17.38
C PHE A 337 -17.47 28.76 18.32
N LYS A 338 -18.66 29.03 17.75
CA LYS A 338 -19.95 29.09 18.48
C LYS A 338 -20.62 27.73 18.68
N SER A 339 -20.18 26.69 17.98
CA SER A 339 -20.74 25.33 18.03
C SER A 339 -19.67 24.29 18.36
N GLU A 340 -20.09 23.16 18.94
CA GLU A 340 -19.26 21.96 19.05
C GLU A 340 -18.98 21.44 17.64
N VAL A 341 -17.72 21.46 17.22
CA VAL A 341 -17.27 20.91 15.93
C VAL A 341 -16.38 19.72 16.24
N GLN A 342 -16.73 18.55 15.70
CA GLN A 342 -15.88 17.37 15.71
C GLN A 342 -14.85 17.52 14.59
N PHE A 343 -13.56 17.49 14.95
CA PHE A 343 -12.44 17.56 14.00
C PHE A 343 -11.83 16.16 13.79
N GLY A 344 -10.93 16.01 12.80
CA GLY A 344 -10.60 14.73 12.17
C GLY A 344 -10.15 13.56 13.06
N HIS A 345 -9.56 13.81 14.24
CA HIS A 345 -9.09 12.72 15.13
C HIS A 345 -10.22 12.19 16.03
N ALA A 346 -10.29 10.87 16.21
CA ALA A 346 -11.33 10.22 17.02
C ALA A 346 -11.40 10.75 18.47
N GLY A 347 -10.27 11.17 19.05
CA GLY A 347 -10.15 11.75 20.39
C GLY A 347 -10.60 13.22 20.55
N ALA A 348 -10.90 13.92 19.46
CA ALA A 348 -11.09 15.37 19.43
C ALA A 348 -12.52 15.82 19.81
N LYS A 349 -12.94 15.65 21.07
CA LYS A 349 -14.22 16.17 21.56
C LYS A 349 -14.09 16.98 22.86
N SER A 350 -14.41 18.27 22.81
CA SER A 350 -14.38 19.17 23.97
C SER A 350 -15.72 19.16 24.70
N GLY A 351 -15.82 18.46 25.83
CA GLY A 351 -17.03 18.43 26.65
C GLY A 351 -17.06 19.43 27.80
N GLY A 352 -15.92 20.02 28.20
CA GLY A 352 -15.85 20.95 29.34
C GLY A 352 -14.70 21.98 29.31
N GLU A 353 -14.82 23.04 30.12
CA GLU A 353 -13.83 24.15 30.16
C GLU A 353 -12.41 23.69 30.52
N LEU A 354 -12.29 22.64 31.35
CA LEU A 354 -11.02 22.01 31.72
C LEU A 354 -10.34 21.27 30.56
N GLU A 355 -11.09 20.93 29.51
CA GLU A 355 -10.53 20.24 28.33
C GLU A 355 -10.03 21.24 27.27
N SER A 356 -10.14 22.55 27.53
CA SER A 356 -9.67 23.58 26.62
C SER A 356 -8.15 23.68 26.57
N ALA A 357 -7.60 23.92 25.37
CA ALA A 357 -6.16 24.10 25.17
C ALA A 357 -5.58 25.22 26.05
N GLN A 358 -6.31 26.33 26.25
CA GLN A 358 -5.87 27.39 27.18
C GLN A 358 -5.79 26.90 28.63
N ALA A 359 -6.77 26.12 29.11
CA ALA A 359 -6.76 25.58 30.47
C ALA A 359 -5.59 24.62 30.67
N LYS A 360 -5.30 23.77 29.68
CA LYS A 360 -4.14 22.85 29.69
C LYS A 360 -2.80 23.60 29.67
N ASN A 361 -2.65 24.58 28.78
CA ASN A 361 -1.44 25.43 28.71
C ASN A 361 -1.20 26.20 30.02
N GLN A 362 -2.26 26.73 30.62
CA GLN A 362 -2.17 27.43 31.91
C GLN A 362 -1.77 26.46 33.04
N ALA A 363 -2.37 25.27 33.11
CA ALA A 363 -2.05 24.27 34.11
C ALA A 363 -0.60 23.76 34.00
N LEU A 364 -0.08 23.60 32.78
CA LEU A 364 1.31 23.23 32.51
C LEU A 364 2.28 24.34 32.95
N ARG A 365 1.95 25.59 32.64
CA ARG A 365 2.74 26.76 33.07
C ARG A 365 2.80 26.88 34.60
N GLU A 366 1.67 26.68 35.28
CA GLU A 366 1.60 26.68 36.74
C GLU A 366 2.35 25.52 37.40
N ALA A 367 2.51 24.38 36.69
CA ALA A 367 3.30 23.25 37.14
C ALA A 367 4.81 23.40 36.90
N GLY A 368 5.26 24.50 36.29
CA GLY A 368 6.67 24.79 36.04
C GLY A 368 7.20 24.35 34.68
N ALA A 369 6.33 23.96 33.73
CA ALA A 369 6.74 23.74 32.35
C ALA A 369 6.94 25.07 31.61
N VAL A 370 7.88 25.10 30.67
CA VAL A 370 8.09 26.22 29.75
C VAL A 370 7.02 26.16 28.67
N VAL A 371 6.02 27.04 28.77
CA VAL A 371 4.89 27.10 27.83
C VAL A 371 4.93 28.45 27.11
N PRO A 372 5.19 28.50 25.79
CA PRO A 372 5.22 29.74 25.02
C PRO A 372 3.84 30.41 24.95
N THR A 373 3.79 31.66 24.47
CA THR A 373 2.54 32.42 24.28
C THR A 373 1.77 31.97 23.04
N SER A 374 2.48 31.61 21.98
CA SER A 374 1.93 31.11 20.73
C SER A 374 2.76 29.93 20.21
N TYR A 375 2.28 29.27 19.16
CA TYR A 375 3.06 28.22 18.48
C TYR A 375 4.32 28.79 17.80
N GLU A 376 4.27 30.04 17.32
CA GLU A 376 5.40 30.72 16.66
C GLU A 376 6.56 30.95 17.64
N ASP A 377 6.24 31.21 18.90
CA ASP A 377 7.23 31.41 19.97
C ASP A 377 7.86 30.09 20.48
N LEU A 378 7.37 28.93 20.01
CA LEU A 378 7.86 27.63 20.45
C LEU A 378 9.34 27.42 20.08
N GLU A 379 9.75 27.86 18.89
CA GLU A 379 11.13 27.77 18.42
C GLU A 379 12.07 28.54 19.35
N SER A 380 11.71 29.78 19.70
CA SER A 380 12.46 30.63 20.64
C SER A 380 12.52 30.02 22.04
N ALA A 381 11.40 29.51 22.55
CA ALA A 381 11.34 28.89 23.88
C ALA A 381 12.25 27.65 24.00
N ILE A 382 12.31 26.83 22.95
CA ILE A 382 13.22 25.67 22.89
C ILE A 382 14.66 26.14 22.89
N LYS A 383 14.99 27.11 22.04
CA LYS A 383 16.35 27.67 21.93
C LYS A 383 16.85 28.23 23.25
N GLU A 384 16.06 29.07 23.91
CA GLU A 384 16.41 29.67 25.20
C GLU A 384 16.61 28.62 26.30
N THR A 385 15.77 27.57 26.31
CA THR A 385 15.91 26.48 27.28
C THR A 385 17.19 25.68 27.04
N PHE A 386 17.55 25.47 25.78
CA PHE A 386 18.75 24.76 25.38
C PHE A 386 20.02 25.55 25.70
N GLU A 387 20.05 26.85 25.38
CA GLU A 387 21.18 27.73 25.68
C GLU A 387 21.45 27.84 27.18
N LYS A 388 20.39 27.98 28.01
CA LYS A 388 20.51 27.96 29.48
C LYS A 388 21.19 26.69 30.01
N LEU A 389 20.85 25.53 29.45
CA LEU A 389 21.45 24.26 29.88
C LEU A 389 22.90 24.08 29.41
N ILE A 390 23.28 24.72 28.31
CA ILE A 390 24.69 24.80 27.88
C ILE A 390 25.47 25.71 28.83
N GLU A 391 24.93 26.87 29.19
CA GLU A 391 25.55 27.80 30.15
C GLU A 391 25.72 27.17 31.54
N GLU A 392 24.74 26.36 31.98
CA GLU A 392 24.82 25.57 33.20
C GLU A 392 25.80 24.37 33.09
N GLY A 393 26.37 24.11 31.92
CA GLY A 393 27.29 23.00 31.67
C GLY A 393 26.64 21.62 31.71
N LYS A 394 25.30 21.55 31.65
CA LYS A 394 24.54 20.28 31.70
C LYS A 394 24.50 19.59 30.35
N ILE A 395 24.64 20.32 29.24
CA ILE A 395 24.67 19.78 27.88
C ILE A 395 26.02 20.09 27.25
N THR A 396 26.67 19.06 26.70
CA THR A 396 27.80 19.24 25.79
C THR A 396 27.29 19.02 24.36
N PRO A 397 27.31 20.04 23.48
CA PRO A 397 26.81 19.90 22.12
C PRO A 397 27.50 18.75 21.37
N VAL A 398 26.69 17.91 20.73
CA VAL A 398 27.19 16.76 19.95
C VAL A 398 27.89 17.25 18.68
N SER A 399 29.09 16.74 18.42
CA SER A 399 29.85 17.03 17.20
C SER A 399 29.11 16.51 15.96
N GLU A 400 29.09 17.31 14.89
CA GLU A 400 28.48 16.88 13.63
C GLU A 400 29.33 15.81 12.94
N VAL A 401 28.69 14.72 12.58
CA VAL A 401 29.28 13.61 11.82
C VAL A 401 28.71 13.68 10.41
N THR A 402 29.57 13.62 9.38
CA THR A 402 29.09 13.51 8.00
C THR A 402 28.57 12.10 7.75
N PRO A 403 27.29 11.94 7.43
CA PRO A 403 26.75 10.61 7.20
C PRO A 403 27.24 10.01 5.86
N PRO A 404 27.21 8.68 5.71
CA PRO A 404 27.64 8.02 4.49
C PRO A 404 26.68 8.33 3.34
N GLN A 405 27.21 8.51 2.13
CA GLN A 405 26.37 8.80 0.96
C GLN A 405 25.68 7.53 0.45
N ILE A 406 24.35 7.57 0.33
CA ILE A 406 23.55 6.50 -0.26
C ILE A 406 23.19 6.91 -1.69
N PRO A 407 23.32 6.02 -2.69
CA PRO A 407 22.86 6.30 -4.04
C PRO A 407 21.37 6.65 -4.08
N GLU A 408 21.03 7.63 -4.91
CA GLU A 408 19.63 7.97 -5.20
C GLU A 408 18.97 6.81 -5.96
N ASP A 409 17.69 6.55 -5.67
CA ASP A 409 16.91 5.55 -6.39
C ASP A 409 16.82 5.94 -7.87
N LEU A 410 17.08 4.97 -8.77
CA LEU A 410 17.06 5.17 -10.20
C LEU A 410 15.72 5.75 -10.68
N ASN A 411 14.59 5.32 -10.11
CA ASN A 411 13.26 5.80 -10.48
C ASN A 411 13.08 7.28 -10.11
N ILE A 412 13.63 7.70 -8.97
CA ILE A 412 13.59 9.11 -8.53
C ILE A 412 14.49 9.95 -9.45
N ALA A 413 15.70 9.49 -9.74
CA ALA A 413 16.65 10.18 -10.61
C ALA A 413 16.15 10.32 -12.06
N ILE A 414 15.41 9.34 -12.58
CA ILE A 414 14.74 9.41 -13.88
C ILE A 414 13.60 10.43 -13.84
N LYS A 415 12.75 10.40 -12.80
CA LYS A 415 11.64 11.36 -12.65
C LYS A 415 12.13 12.79 -12.49
N SER A 416 13.26 13.01 -11.82
CA SER A 416 13.87 14.33 -11.68
C SER A 416 14.65 14.78 -12.92
N GLY A 417 14.76 13.94 -13.95
CA GLY A 417 15.50 14.24 -15.18
C GLY A 417 17.03 14.28 -15.02
N LYS A 418 17.58 13.80 -13.90
CA LYS A 418 19.04 13.74 -13.66
C LYS A 418 19.70 12.65 -14.49
N VAL A 419 18.98 11.54 -14.70
CA VAL A 419 19.46 10.37 -15.43
C VAL A 419 18.47 10.02 -16.53
N ARG A 420 18.99 9.64 -17.69
CA ARG A 420 18.20 9.07 -18.78
C ARG A 420 18.56 7.60 -18.95
N ALA A 421 17.60 6.71 -18.68
CA ALA A 421 17.72 5.31 -19.04
C ALA A 421 17.19 5.08 -20.47
N PRO A 422 17.94 4.39 -21.35
CA PRO A 422 17.44 4.02 -22.67
C PRO A 422 16.35 2.95 -22.53
N THR A 423 15.34 3.00 -23.40
CA THR A 423 14.33 1.94 -23.49
C THR A 423 14.86 0.78 -24.33
N HIS A 424 14.75 -0.45 -23.80
CA HIS A 424 15.17 -1.65 -24.52
C HIS A 424 14.09 -2.24 -25.42
N ILE A 425 12.82 -1.92 -25.14
CA ILE A 425 11.65 -2.42 -25.86
C ILE A 425 10.86 -1.22 -26.39
N ILE A 426 10.44 -1.30 -27.65
CA ILE A 426 9.56 -0.34 -28.29
C ILE A 426 8.24 -1.04 -28.59
N CYS A 427 7.17 -0.61 -27.93
CA CYS A 427 5.80 -1.03 -28.25
C CYS A 427 5.10 0.09 -29.01
N THR A 428 4.44 -0.23 -30.14
CA THR A 428 3.69 0.75 -30.95
C THR A 428 2.23 0.36 -31.16
N ILE A 429 1.77 -0.73 -30.54
CA ILE A 429 0.45 -1.32 -30.83
C ILE A 429 -0.54 -1.12 -29.67
N SER A 430 -0.05 -0.99 -28.44
CA SER A 430 -0.87 -0.75 -27.26
C SER A 430 -0.11 0.11 -26.25
N ASP A 431 -0.85 0.89 -25.46
CA ASP A 431 -0.31 1.58 -24.29
C ASP A 431 -1.31 1.49 -23.13
N GLU A 432 -0.88 0.82 -22.07
CA GLU A 432 -1.64 0.57 -20.84
C GLU A 432 -1.19 1.44 -19.66
N ARG A 433 -0.21 2.33 -19.86
CA ARG A 433 0.36 3.15 -18.77
C ARG A 433 -0.47 4.38 -18.42
N GLY A 434 -1.37 4.79 -19.32
CA GLY A 434 -2.27 5.93 -19.14
C GLY A 434 -3.41 5.63 -18.16
N GLU A 435 -4.33 6.58 -18.04
CA GLU A 435 -5.57 6.39 -17.24
C GLU A 435 -6.46 5.29 -17.82
N GLU A 436 -6.40 5.10 -19.14
CA GLU A 436 -7.13 4.06 -19.85
C GLU A 436 -6.20 3.33 -20.84
N PRO A 437 -6.32 2.00 -20.99
CA PRO A 437 -5.61 1.28 -22.04
C PRO A 437 -6.05 1.73 -23.42
N SER A 438 -5.09 1.79 -24.34
CA SER A 438 -5.33 2.17 -25.74
C SER A 438 -4.73 1.17 -26.72
N TYR A 439 -5.40 0.99 -27.87
CA TYR A 439 -4.93 0.20 -29.00
C TYR A 439 -4.63 1.12 -30.18
N ALA A 440 -3.37 1.16 -30.59
CA ALA A 440 -2.85 2.08 -31.60
C ALA A 440 -3.28 3.55 -31.40
N GLY A 441 -3.38 3.97 -30.13
CA GLY A 441 -3.81 5.32 -29.74
C GLY A 441 -5.32 5.52 -29.61
N VAL A 442 -6.15 4.51 -29.90
CA VAL A 442 -7.60 4.55 -29.66
C VAL A 442 -7.88 4.06 -28.23
N PRO A 443 -8.49 4.88 -27.36
CA PRO A 443 -8.86 4.47 -26.00
C PRO A 443 -9.88 3.33 -25.99
N MET A 444 -9.85 2.49 -24.96
CA MET A 444 -10.76 1.36 -24.82
C MET A 444 -12.24 1.78 -24.77
N SER A 445 -12.55 2.90 -24.12
CA SER A 445 -13.88 3.49 -24.05
C SER A 445 -14.46 3.73 -25.43
N THR A 446 -13.69 4.34 -26.33
CA THR A 446 -14.09 4.56 -27.73
C THR A 446 -14.37 3.26 -28.46
N ILE A 447 -13.54 2.23 -28.26
CA ILE A 447 -13.75 0.90 -28.88
C ILE A 447 -15.08 0.30 -28.44
N VAL A 448 -15.42 0.41 -27.15
CA VAL A 448 -16.66 -0.14 -26.60
C VAL A 448 -17.88 0.70 -27.02
N GLU A 449 -17.80 2.02 -26.93
CA GLU A 449 -18.90 2.96 -27.23
C GLU A 449 -19.27 2.98 -28.71
N GLU A 450 -18.27 2.99 -29.60
CA GLU A 450 -18.48 2.95 -31.03
C GLU A 450 -18.80 1.53 -31.54
N GLY A 451 -18.80 0.53 -30.67
CA GLY A 451 -19.20 -0.85 -30.96
C GLY A 451 -18.23 -1.57 -31.89
N TYR A 452 -16.92 -1.37 -31.70
CA TYR A 452 -15.87 -1.99 -32.51
C TYR A 452 -15.90 -3.50 -32.33
N GLY A 453 -15.87 -4.22 -33.45
CA GLY A 453 -15.80 -5.67 -33.48
C GLY A 453 -14.38 -6.20 -33.27
N VAL A 454 -14.26 -7.53 -33.30
CA VAL A 454 -12.95 -8.20 -33.22
C VAL A 454 -12.08 -7.82 -34.42
N GLY A 455 -12.69 -7.67 -35.60
CA GLY A 455 -12.00 -7.23 -36.81
C GLY A 455 -11.42 -5.82 -36.70
N ASP A 456 -12.13 -4.91 -36.03
CA ASP A 456 -11.69 -3.52 -35.83
C ASP A 456 -10.52 -3.46 -34.82
N VAL A 457 -10.60 -4.22 -33.73
CA VAL A 457 -9.49 -4.35 -32.76
C VAL A 457 -8.24 -4.96 -33.40
N LEU A 458 -8.40 -6.03 -34.20
CA LEU A 458 -7.29 -6.61 -34.97
C LEU A 458 -6.69 -5.60 -35.94
N SER A 459 -7.53 -4.76 -36.55
CA SER A 459 -7.06 -3.70 -37.44
C SER A 459 -6.15 -2.71 -36.73
N LEU A 460 -6.52 -2.29 -35.53
CA LEU A 460 -5.71 -1.40 -34.70
C LEU A 460 -4.41 -2.07 -34.25
N LEU A 461 -4.47 -3.28 -33.71
CA LEU A 461 -3.29 -3.95 -33.15
C LEU A 461 -2.29 -4.40 -34.22
N TRP A 462 -2.76 -4.94 -35.35
CA TRP A 462 -1.87 -5.52 -36.37
C TRP A 462 -1.46 -4.48 -37.43
N PHE A 463 -2.37 -3.61 -37.84
CA PHE A 463 -2.12 -2.64 -38.91
C PHE A 463 -1.95 -1.20 -38.42
N LYS A 464 -2.17 -0.93 -37.12
CA LYS A 464 -2.04 0.42 -36.51
C LYS A 464 -2.90 1.47 -37.20
N ARG A 465 -4.06 1.07 -37.69
CA ARG A 465 -5.02 1.95 -38.36
C ARG A 465 -6.43 1.40 -38.23
N SER A 466 -7.42 2.29 -38.24
CA SER A 466 -8.81 1.90 -38.42
C SER A 466 -9.04 1.56 -39.90
N LEU A 467 -9.37 0.29 -40.18
CA LEU A 467 -9.73 -0.14 -41.52
C LEU A 467 -11.22 0.11 -41.75
N PRO A 468 -11.64 0.30 -43.01
CA PRO A 468 -13.06 0.38 -43.33
C PRO A 468 -13.82 -0.86 -42.85
N ARG A 469 -15.08 -0.68 -42.43
CA ARG A 469 -15.94 -1.74 -41.88
C ARG A 469 -16.01 -3.01 -42.75
N TYR A 470 -15.97 -2.86 -44.07
CA TYR A 470 -16.01 -3.98 -44.99
C TYR A 470 -14.75 -4.86 -44.90
N CYS A 471 -13.58 -4.26 -44.64
CA CYS A 471 -12.32 -4.97 -44.40
C CYS A 471 -12.35 -5.70 -43.05
N THR A 472 -12.86 -5.05 -42.02
CA THR A 472 -12.88 -5.63 -40.66
C THR A 472 -13.88 -6.77 -40.55
N GLN A 473 -15.04 -6.65 -41.22
CA GLN A 473 -15.96 -7.76 -41.42
C GLN A 473 -15.32 -8.91 -42.20
N PHE A 474 -14.59 -8.62 -43.27
CA PHE A 474 -13.89 -9.66 -44.03
C PHE A 474 -12.87 -10.43 -43.17
N ILE A 475 -12.14 -9.73 -42.29
CA ILE A 475 -11.23 -10.36 -41.31
C ILE A 475 -12.01 -11.31 -40.38
N GLU A 476 -13.13 -10.87 -39.83
CA GLU A 476 -13.97 -11.72 -38.97
C GLU A 476 -14.50 -12.96 -39.69
N ILE A 477 -14.89 -12.82 -40.95
CA ILE A 477 -15.31 -13.94 -41.79
C ILE A 477 -14.16 -14.94 -42.01
N CYS A 478 -12.95 -14.45 -42.31
CA CYS A 478 -11.78 -15.31 -42.43
C CYS A 478 -11.51 -16.10 -41.14
N ILE A 479 -11.69 -15.47 -39.96
CA ILE A 479 -11.55 -16.16 -38.66
C ILE A 479 -12.63 -17.23 -38.49
N MET A 480 -13.89 -16.93 -38.82
CA MET A 480 -15.00 -17.89 -38.71
C MET A 480 -14.80 -19.10 -39.62
N LEU A 481 -14.33 -18.89 -40.86
CA LEU A 481 -14.08 -19.97 -41.82
C LEU A 481 -12.90 -20.84 -41.41
N CYS A 482 -11.85 -20.24 -40.82
CA CYS A 482 -10.67 -20.97 -40.39
C CYS A 482 -10.79 -21.55 -38.97
N ALA A 483 -11.97 -21.49 -38.34
CA ALA A 483 -12.14 -21.82 -36.94
C ALA A 483 -11.81 -23.30 -36.62
N ASP A 484 -12.27 -24.23 -37.45
CA ASP A 484 -11.93 -25.66 -37.35
C ASP A 484 -12.19 -26.40 -38.67
N HIS A 485 -11.32 -27.37 -39.01
CA HIS A 485 -11.50 -28.30 -40.13
C HIS A 485 -11.50 -29.77 -39.68
N GLY A 486 -11.84 -30.00 -38.41
CA GLY A 486 -12.01 -31.32 -37.82
C GLY A 486 -10.71 -31.92 -37.25
N PRO A 487 -10.83 -33.04 -36.52
CA PRO A 487 -9.77 -33.53 -35.63
C PRO A 487 -8.61 -34.24 -36.35
N CYS A 488 -8.72 -34.48 -37.66
CA CYS A 488 -7.75 -35.25 -38.44
C CYS A 488 -6.58 -34.40 -38.95
N VAL A 489 -6.67 -33.07 -38.85
CA VAL A 489 -5.58 -32.18 -39.26
C VAL A 489 -4.47 -32.17 -38.21
N SER A 490 -3.22 -31.92 -38.64
CA SER A 490 -2.03 -32.04 -37.79
C SER A 490 -2.15 -31.27 -36.46
N GLY A 491 -2.63 -30.02 -36.51
CA GLY A 491 -2.78 -29.21 -35.29
C GLY A 491 -3.82 -29.75 -34.32
N ALA A 492 -5.02 -30.05 -34.81
CA ALA A 492 -6.10 -30.58 -33.98
C ALA A 492 -5.73 -31.96 -33.37
N HIS A 493 -5.08 -32.83 -34.16
CA HIS A 493 -4.62 -34.13 -33.67
C HIS A 493 -3.61 -33.98 -32.52
N ASN A 494 -2.60 -33.11 -32.69
CA ASN A 494 -1.60 -32.87 -31.65
C ASN A 494 -2.23 -32.28 -30.37
N THR A 495 -3.15 -31.34 -30.50
CA THR A 495 -3.91 -30.79 -29.36
C THR A 495 -4.67 -31.88 -28.63
N ILE A 496 -5.37 -32.76 -29.36
CA ILE A 496 -6.15 -33.87 -28.77
C ILE A 496 -5.24 -34.86 -28.07
N VAL A 497 -4.12 -35.26 -28.68
CA VAL A 497 -3.16 -36.19 -28.06
C VAL A 497 -2.59 -35.59 -26.77
N THR A 498 -2.23 -34.30 -26.80
CA THR A 498 -1.65 -33.59 -25.64
C THR A 498 -2.67 -33.43 -24.51
N ALA A 499 -3.92 -33.09 -24.84
CA ALA A 499 -5.01 -33.03 -23.87
C ALA A 499 -5.31 -34.42 -23.27
N ARG A 500 -5.32 -35.47 -24.10
CA ARG A 500 -5.48 -36.86 -23.64
C ARG A 500 -4.31 -37.35 -22.78
N ALA A 501 -3.14 -36.72 -22.88
CA ALA A 501 -2.01 -36.95 -22.00
C ALA A 501 -2.13 -36.22 -20.64
N GLY A 502 -3.27 -35.58 -20.35
CA GLY A 502 -3.53 -34.91 -19.06
C GLY A 502 -2.86 -33.54 -18.93
N LYS A 503 -2.48 -32.91 -20.05
CA LYS A 503 -1.90 -31.56 -20.06
C LYS A 503 -2.99 -30.50 -19.97
N ASP A 504 -2.62 -29.33 -19.45
CA ASP A 504 -3.48 -28.16 -19.35
C ASP A 504 -3.86 -27.59 -20.73
N LEU A 505 -4.81 -26.66 -20.74
CA LEU A 505 -5.35 -26.05 -21.96
C LEU A 505 -4.26 -25.33 -22.77
N ILE A 506 -3.38 -24.57 -22.13
CA ILE A 506 -2.33 -23.81 -22.82
C ILE A 506 -1.32 -24.76 -23.45
N SER A 507 -0.82 -25.73 -22.68
CA SER A 507 0.09 -26.76 -23.21
C SER A 507 -0.52 -27.50 -24.39
N SER A 508 -1.80 -27.88 -24.30
CA SER A 508 -2.50 -28.61 -25.36
C SER A 508 -2.68 -27.75 -26.62
N LEU A 509 -3.12 -26.50 -26.46
CA LEU A 509 -3.28 -25.55 -27.56
C LEU A 509 -1.95 -25.27 -28.27
N VAL A 510 -0.88 -24.95 -27.53
CA VAL A 510 0.44 -24.64 -28.08
C VAL A 510 1.02 -25.83 -28.84
N SER A 511 0.84 -27.06 -28.33
CA SER A 511 1.27 -28.28 -29.02
C SER A 511 0.65 -28.43 -30.43
N GLY A 512 -0.62 -28.05 -30.59
CA GLY A 512 -1.27 -27.98 -31.90
C GLY A 512 -0.79 -26.81 -32.75
N LEU A 513 -0.70 -25.60 -32.16
CA LEU A 513 -0.26 -24.39 -32.87
C LEU A 513 1.16 -24.51 -33.44
N LEU A 514 2.07 -25.22 -32.76
CA LEU A 514 3.44 -25.47 -33.23
C LEU A 514 3.50 -26.31 -34.51
N THR A 515 2.39 -26.93 -34.93
CA THR A 515 2.31 -27.61 -36.24
C THR A 515 2.00 -26.65 -37.39
N ILE A 516 1.51 -25.45 -37.09
CA ILE A 516 1.17 -24.44 -38.10
C ILE A 516 2.46 -23.89 -38.70
N GLY A 517 2.59 -23.98 -40.01
CA GLY A 517 3.79 -23.64 -40.76
C GLY A 517 3.65 -23.99 -42.23
N PRO A 518 4.74 -24.26 -42.96
CA PRO A 518 4.72 -24.33 -44.42
C PRO A 518 3.84 -25.45 -44.99
N ARG A 519 3.63 -26.55 -44.24
CA ARG A 519 2.82 -27.70 -44.71
C ARG A 519 1.39 -27.71 -44.16
N PHE A 520 1.12 -26.99 -43.08
CA PHE A 520 -0.18 -26.93 -42.42
C PHE A 520 -0.47 -25.48 -42.05
N GLY A 521 -1.45 -24.85 -42.71
CA GLY A 521 -1.80 -23.43 -42.54
C GLY A 521 -1.02 -22.45 -43.43
N GLY A 522 0.21 -22.78 -43.87
CA GLY A 522 1.05 -21.88 -44.68
C GLY A 522 0.58 -21.60 -46.11
N ALA A 523 -0.35 -22.41 -46.65
CA ALA A 523 -0.83 -22.26 -48.02
C ALA A 523 -1.50 -20.90 -48.30
N ILE A 524 -2.11 -20.28 -47.28
CA ILE A 524 -2.75 -18.96 -47.39
C ILE A 524 -1.70 -17.89 -47.72
N ASP A 525 -0.59 -17.89 -47.00
CA ASP A 525 0.49 -16.91 -47.17
C ASP A 525 1.28 -17.16 -48.48
N ASP A 526 1.55 -18.42 -48.82
CA ASP A 526 2.21 -18.77 -50.08
C ASP A 526 1.37 -18.39 -51.30
N ALA A 527 0.05 -18.65 -51.27
CA ALA A 527 -0.85 -18.24 -52.34
C ALA A 527 -0.85 -16.71 -52.50
N ALA A 528 -1.01 -15.96 -51.40
CA ALA A 528 -0.99 -14.50 -51.43
C ALA A 528 0.33 -13.97 -52.03
N ARG A 529 1.48 -14.52 -51.64
CA ARG A 529 2.79 -14.15 -52.18
C ARG A 529 2.93 -14.45 -53.67
N TYR A 530 2.57 -15.65 -54.13
CA TYR A 530 2.72 -16.05 -55.53
C TYR A 530 1.80 -15.26 -56.47
N PHE A 531 0.53 -15.10 -56.11
CA PHE A 531 -0.40 -14.32 -56.93
C PHE A 531 -0.02 -12.84 -56.97
N LYS A 532 0.43 -12.28 -55.84
CA LYS A 532 0.90 -10.88 -55.80
C LYS A 532 2.14 -10.67 -56.67
N ASP A 533 3.14 -11.54 -56.56
CA ASP A 533 4.38 -11.48 -57.36
C ASP A 533 4.11 -11.64 -58.86
N ALA A 534 3.17 -12.51 -59.25
CA ALA A 534 2.75 -12.64 -60.65
C ALA A 534 2.05 -11.36 -61.17
N TYR A 535 1.15 -10.81 -60.36
CA TYR A 535 0.41 -9.58 -60.69
C TYR A 535 1.34 -8.36 -60.80
N ASP A 536 2.23 -8.16 -59.82
CA ASP A 536 3.15 -7.03 -59.79
C ASP A 536 4.15 -7.04 -60.97
N ARG A 537 4.47 -8.24 -61.51
CA ARG A 537 5.30 -8.40 -62.72
C ARG A 537 4.52 -8.27 -64.03
N GLY A 538 3.20 -8.09 -63.98
CA GLY A 538 2.35 -8.00 -65.16
C GLY A 538 2.27 -9.30 -65.98
N LEU A 539 2.52 -10.45 -65.36
CA LEU A 539 2.40 -11.74 -66.05
C LEU A 539 0.93 -12.03 -66.37
N THR A 540 0.67 -12.53 -67.57
CA THR A 540 -0.66 -13.09 -67.86
C THR A 540 -0.88 -14.36 -67.03
N PRO A 541 -2.15 -14.72 -66.72
CA PRO A 541 -2.43 -15.96 -66.00
C PRO A 541 -1.81 -17.21 -66.65
N TYR A 542 -1.75 -17.23 -67.99
CA TYR A 542 -1.11 -18.32 -68.74
C TYR A 542 0.39 -18.39 -68.49
N GLU A 543 1.09 -17.25 -68.58
CA GLU A 543 2.54 -17.17 -68.33
C GLU A 543 2.90 -17.53 -66.88
N PHE A 544 2.04 -17.13 -65.92
CA PHE A 544 2.21 -17.50 -64.52
C PHE A 544 2.15 -19.03 -64.32
N VAL A 545 1.12 -19.68 -64.87
CA VAL A 545 0.93 -21.13 -64.75
C VAL A 545 2.06 -21.90 -65.44
N GLU A 546 2.45 -21.49 -66.65
CA GLU A 546 3.58 -22.10 -67.36
C GLU A 546 4.91 -21.85 -66.63
N GLY A 547 5.10 -20.68 -66.04
CA GLY A 547 6.25 -20.37 -65.20
C GLY A 547 6.35 -21.26 -63.97
N MET A 548 5.24 -21.53 -63.29
CA MET A 548 5.19 -22.42 -62.13
C MET A 548 5.44 -23.88 -62.51
N LYS A 549 4.88 -24.32 -63.64
CA LYS A 549 5.12 -25.65 -64.21
C LYS A 549 6.59 -25.91 -64.55
N ARG A 550 7.28 -24.91 -65.12
CA ARG A 550 8.73 -24.98 -65.40
C ARG A 550 9.58 -25.09 -64.13
N ARG A 551 9.11 -24.53 -63.01
CA ARG A 551 9.81 -24.56 -61.72
C ARG A 551 9.57 -25.85 -60.92
N VAL A 552 8.73 -26.77 -61.42
CA VAL A 552 8.29 -27.99 -60.70
C VAL A 552 7.68 -27.65 -59.33
N SER A 553 7.06 -26.48 -59.22
CA SER A 553 6.37 -26.03 -58.01
C SER A 553 4.86 -26.09 -58.24
N VAL A 554 4.13 -26.72 -57.33
CA VAL A 554 2.66 -26.68 -57.35
C VAL A 554 2.21 -25.28 -56.93
N CYS A 555 1.30 -24.67 -57.71
CA CYS A 555 0.65 -23.43 -57.32
C CYS A 555 -0.17 -23.64 -56.04
N GLN A 556 0.30 -23.06 -54.94
CA GLN A 556 -0.42 -23.11 -53.66
C GLN A 556 -1.76 -22.38 -53.79
N GLY A 557 -2.84 -23.00 -53.28
CA GLY A 557 -4.21 -22.46 -53.35
C GLY A 557 -5.00 -22.77 -54.62
N LEU A 558 -4.50 -23.63 -55.54
CA LEU A 558 -5.22 -24.03 -56.76
C LEU A 558 -5.85 -25.44 -56.73
N ASP A 559 -5.58 -26.26 -55.71
CA ASP A 559 -6.08 -27.63 -55.62
C ASP A 559 -6.74 -27.88 -54.24
N THR A 560 -7.93 -28.48 -54.23
CA THR A 560 -8.70 -28.78 -53.02
C THR A 560 -8.36 -30.15 -52.43
N GLY A 561 -7.54 -30.98 -53.09
CA GLY A 561 -7.15 -32.30 -52.59
C GLY A 561 -8.31 -33.29 -52.40
N SER A 562 -9.55 -32.88 -52.70
CA SER A 562 -10.73 -33.72 -52.67
C SER A 562 -10.77 -34.48 -54.00
N ARG A 563 -10.66 -35.81 -53.93
CA ARG A 563 -10.92 -36.72 -55.06
C ARG A 563 -12.37 -36.64 -55.62
N ALA A 564 -13.17 -35.64 -55.22
CA ALA A 564 -14.62 -35.65 -55.39
C ALA A 564 -15.28 -34.32 -55.82
N GLU A 565 -14.58 -33.19 -55.94
CA GLU A 565 -15.25 -31.92 -56.26
C GLU A 565 -14.91 -31.40 -57.66
N THR A 566 -15.80 -31.69 -58.61
CA THR A 566 -15.94 -30.94 -59.88
C THR A 566 -16.74 -29.64 -59.72
N THR A 567 -17.04 -29.23 -58.48
CA THR A 567 -17.92 -28.11 -58.10
C THR A 567 -17.25 -27.24 -57.04
N GLU A 568 -17.42 -25.92 -57.12
CA GLU A 568 -16.82 -24.93 -56.21
C GLU A 568 -17.14 -25.24 -54.73
N THR A 569 -16.13 -25.25 -53.85
CA THR A 569 -16.32 -25.47 -52.40
C THR A 569 -17.19 -24.37 -51.80
N ARG A 570 -18.06 -24.72 -50.85
CA ARG A 570 -18.99 -23.77 -50.20
C ARG A 570 -18.27 -22.59 -49.54
N GLU A 571 -17.10 -22.83 -48.94
CA GLU A 571 -16.30 -21.79 -48.28
C GLU A 571 -15.71 -20.80 -49.30
N CYS A 572 -15.10 -21.28 -50.39
CA CYS A 572 -14.64 -20.40 -51.47
C CYS A 572 -15.79 -19.66 -52.15
N SER A 573 -16.94 -20.32 -52.36
CA SER A 573 -18.12 -19.68 -52.94
C SER A 573 -18.67 -18.57 -52.02
N PHE A 574 -18.67 -18.79 -50.70
CA PHE A 574 -19.08 -17.78 -49.72
C PHE A 574 -18.15 -16.54 -49.74
N CYS A 575 -16.83 -16.74 -49.70
CA CYS A 575 -15.87 -15.64 -49.81
C CYS A 575 -15.97 -14.90 -51.16
N ARG A 576 -16.15 -15.64 -52.26
CA ARG A 576 -16.23 -15.07 -53.60
C ARG A 576 -17.50 -14.26 -53.81
N ASN A 577 -18.65 -14.77 -53.37
CA ASN A 577 -19.93 -14.06 -53.45
C ASN A 577 -19.91 -12.79 -52.58
N MET A 578 -19.19 -12.82 -51.46
CA MET A 578 -18.96 -11.62 -50.66
C MET A 578 -18.04 -10.60 -51.33
N ARG A 579 -17.07 -11.00 -52.15
CA ARG A 579 -16.28 -10.05 -52.97
C ARG A 579 -17.22 -9.19 -53.84
N THR A 580 -18.29 -9.78 -54.35
CA THR A 580 -19.34 -9.09 -55.14
C THR A 580 -20.21 -8.16 -54.27
N LEU A 581 -20.38 -8.44 -52.98
CA LEU A 581 -21.16 -7.63 -52.02
C LEU A 581 -20.34 -6.53 -51.31
N ILE A 582 -19.01 -6.69 -51.24
CA ILE A 582 -18.10 -5.85 -50.43
C ILE A 582 -17.26 -4.91 -51.31
N PHE A 583 -16.93 -5.29 -52.56
CA PHE A 583 -16.02 -4.54 -53.45
C PHE A 583 -16.67 -3.95 -54.70
N LEU A 584 -18.00 -4.01 -54.85
CA LEU A 584 -18.73 -3.22 -55.84
C LEU A 584 -19.41 -2.05 -55.12
N PRO A 585 -19.21 -0.79 -55.56
CA PRO A 585 -19.96 0.35 -55.04
C PRO A 585 -21.47 0.24 -55.33
#